data_AF-A0A5S4EKX2-F1
#
_entry.id   AF-A0A5S4EKX2-F1
#
_cell.length_a   1.000
_cell.length_b   1.000
_cell.length_c   1.000
_cell.angle_alpha   90.00
_cell.angle_beta   90.00
_cell.angle_gamma   90.00
#
_symmetry.space_group_name_H-M   'P 1'
#
loop_
_entity.id
_entity.type
_entity.pdbx_description
1 polymer ?
#
loop_
_entity_poly.entity_id
_entity_poly.type
_entity_poly.pdbx_seq_one_letter_code
_entity_poly.pdbx_strand_id
1 'polypeptide(L)'
;MIRRSRLERAEQLETVNARLAARQPQRRVAADLGLARSTLQDWRKPVAVGAAPAALAAWVETAEGVRWLHQRGLAAHFSITLQGAAGIRVVCQFLELSGLSAFVGASYGTQQGLNAALEETLVAVAHEQRAALARGMPHRDLTVCEDETFHPPICLVELEPVSGFLLLEQYAADRQAATWTQALQEALVGLNVAVIQGTSDEATALHRPVEVDLEAHPFAGPLPWPA
;
A
#
# COMPACT_ATOMS: atom_id res chain seq x y z
N MET A 1 -21.57 -18.04 14.50
CA MET A 1 -21.47 -16.80 15.31
C MET A 1 -20.92 -15.72 14.39
N ILE A 2 -21.65 -14.64 14.13
CA ILE A 2 -21.17 -13.57 13.24
C ILE A 2 -20.08 -12.81 13.98
N ARG A 3 -18.84 -12.89 13.49
CA ARG A 3 -17.70 -12.17 14.06
C ARG A 3 -17.78 -10.72 13.58
N ARG A 4 -18.12 -9.80 14.49
CA ARG A 4 -18.17 -8.36 14.23
C ARG A 4 -16.79 -7.74 14.44
N SER A 5 -16.45 -6.72 13.66
CA SER A 5 -15.19 -5.97 13.80
C SER A 5 -15.18 -5.14 15.09
N ARG A 6 -13.99 -4.68 15.50
CA ARG A 6 -13.85 -3.79 16.66
C ARG A 6 -14.61 -2.47 16.44
N LEU A 7 -14.61 -1.95 15.22
CA LEU A 7 -15.30 -0.71 14.86
C LEU A 7 -16.82 -0.89 14.92
N GLU A 8 -17.36 -1.94 14.30
CA GLU A 8 -18.79 -2.25 14.34
C GLU A 8 -19.29 -2.43 15.78
N ARG A 9 -18.47 -3.08 16.63
CA ARG A 9 -18.76 -3.22 18.06
C ARG A 9 -18.84 -1.86 18.75
N ALA A 10 -17.88 -0.97 18.50
CA ALA A 10 -17.82 0.35 19.11
C ALA A 10 -19.03 1.23 18.72
N GLU A 11 -19.38 1.26 17.43
CA GLU A 11 -20.55 1.99 16.92
C GLU A 11 -21.87 1.48 17.53
N GLN A 12 -21.98 0.16 17.70
CA GLN A 12 -23.15 -0.45 18.35
C GLN A 12 -23.20 -0.15 19.85
N LEU A 13 -22.05 -0.13 20.53
CA LEU A 13 -21.98 0.23 21.95
C LEU A 13 -22.37 1.70 22.19
N GLU A 14 -22.01 2.62 21.30
CA GLU A 14 -22.49 4.01 21.36
C GLU A 14 -24.02 4.08 21.27
N THR A 15 -24.61 3.36 20.31
CA THR A 15 -26.08 3.26 20.16
C THR A 15 -26.74 2.64 21.40
N VAL A 16 -26.15 1.59 21.96
CA VAL A 16 -26.64 0.95 23.19
C VAL A 16 -26.60 1.94 24.35
N ASN A 17 -25.47 2.62 24.55
CA ASN A 17 -25.29 3.54 25.67
C ASN A 17 -26.32 4.68 25.63
N ALA A 18 -26.59 5.25 24.45
CA ALA A 18 -27.62 6.26 24.25
C ALA A 18 -29.03 5.73 24.61
N ARG A 19 -29.39 4.52 24.16
CA ARG A 19 -30.70 3.91 24.44
C ARG A 19 -30.89 3.53 25.91
N LEU A 20 -29.83 3.05 26.57
CA LEU A 20 -29.85 2.76 28.00
C LEU A 20 -29.95 4.05 28.84
N ALA A 21 -29.27 5.13 28.43
CA ALA A 21 -29.42 6.44 29.06
C ALA A 21 -30.86 6.97 28.96
N ALA A 22 -31.54 6.67 27.84
CA ALA A 22 -32.98 6.90 27.66
C ALA A 22 -33.88 5.89 28.42
N ARG A 23 -33.33 5.14 29.38
CA ARG A 23 -34.02 4.14 30.23
C ARG A 23 -34.71 3.00 29.48
N GLN A 24 -34.28 2.69 28.25
CA GLN A 24 -34.79 1.52 27.55
C GLN A 24 -34.23 0.23 28.18
N PRO A 25 -35.02 -0.85 28.31
CA PRO A 25 -34.56 -2.08 28.95
C PRO A 25 -33.51 -2.78 28.08
N GLN A 26 -32.38 -3.18 28.68
CA GLN A 26 -31.24 -3.81 27.99
C GLN A 26 -31.63 -4.99 27.09
N ARG A 27 -32.61 -5.81 27.53
CA ARG A 27 -33.12 -6.95 26.74
C ARG A 27 -33.73 -6.50 25.42
N ARG A 28 -34.47 -5.40 25.41
CA ARG A 28 -35.09 -4.83 24.19
C ARG A 28 -34.03 -4.26 23.27
N VAL A 29 -33.08 -3.49 23.82
CA VAL A 29 -31.96 -2.93 23.03
C VAL A 29 -31.13 -4.04 22.36
N ALA A 30 -30.82 -5.13 23.08
CA ALA A 30 -30.11 -6.27 22.51
C ALA A 30 -30.90 -6.95 21.38
N ALA A 31 -32.21 -7.16 21.57
CA ALA A 31 -33.08 -7.75 20.55
C ALA A 31 -33.15 -6.88 19.29
N ASP A 32 -33.32 -5.56 19.44
CA ASP A 32 -33.39 -4.61 18.33
C ASP A 32 -32.08 -4.57 17.50
N LEU A 33 -30.94 -4.85 18.12
CA LEU A 33 -29.62 -4.90 17.46
C LEU A 33 -29.24 -6.30 16.96
N GLY A 34 -30.15 -7.27 17.06
CA GLY A 34 -29.91 -8.67 16.67
C GLY A 34 -28.82 -9.34 17.49
N LEU A 35 -28.66 -8.96 18.77
CA LEU A 35 -27.63 -9.46 19.67
C LEU A 35 -28.24 -10.31 20.80
N ALA A 36 -27.52 -11.38 21.17
CA ALA A 36 -27.81 -12.05 22.44
C ALA A 36 -27.49 -11.11 23.61
N ARG A 37 -28.32 -11.12 24.66
CA ARG A 37 -28.12 -10.29 25.85
C ARG A 37 -26.77 -10.55 26.51
N SER A 38 -26.33 -11.81 26.58
CA SER A 38 -25.03 -12.20 27.13
C SER A 38 -23.88 -11.58 26.33
N THR A 39 -23.94 -11.62 25.00
CA THR A 39 -22.95 -10.96 24.14
C THR A 39 -22.85 -9.46 24.43
N LEU A 40 -23.98 -8.77 24.57
CA LEU A 40 -23.98 -7.35 24.91
C LEU A 40 -23.41 -7.09 26.32
N GLN A 41 -23.67 -7.98 27.27
CA GLN A 41 -23.09 -7.88 28.61
C GLN A 41 -21.57 -8.08 28.57
N ASP A 42 -21.09 -9.04 27.79
CA ASP A 42 -19.67 -9.31 27.62
C ASP A 42 -18.95 -8.14 26.96
N TRP A 43 -19.53 -7.52 25.94
CA TRP A 43 -18.97 -6.35 25.28
C TRP A 43 -18.86 -5.11 26.17
N ARG A 44 -19.70 -5.01 27.21
CA ARG A 44 -19.69 -3.90 28.16
C ARG A 44 -18.77 -4.13 29.35
N LYS A 45 -18.16 -5.31 29.48
CA LYS A 45 -17.18 -5.56 30.54
C LYS A 45 -15.93 -4.71 30.27
N PRO A 46 -15.33 -4.10 31.31
CA PRO A 46 -14.05 -3.44 31.16
C PRO A 46 -13.01 -4.44 30.64
N VAL A 47 -12.27 -4.05 29.60
CA VAL A 47 -11.11 -4.82 29.13
C VAL A 47 -9.89 -4.24 29.83
N ALA A 48 -9.10 -5.09 30.50
CA ALA A 48 -7.84 -4.68 31.07
C ALA A 48 -6.84 -4.43 29.94
N VAL A 49 -6.39 -3.18 29.77
CA VAL A 49 -5.44 -2.81 28.71
C VAL A 49 -4.07 -2.52 29.32
N GLY A 50 -3.45 -3.56 29.86
CA GLY A 50 -2.07 -3.52 30.37
C GLY A 50 -1.77 -2.31 31.25
N ALA A 51 -0.67 -1.61 30.93
CA ALA A 51 -0.22 -0.39 31.62
C ALA A 51 -0.77 0.91 31.04
N ALA A 52 -1.68 0.85 30.06
CA ALA A 52 -2.16 2.05 29.39
C ALA A 52 -3.07 2.90 30.30
N PRO A 53 -3.04 4.23 30.21
CA PRO A 53 -3.92 5.09 30.99
C PRO A 53 -5.40 4.75 30.78
N ALA A 54 -6.16 4.64 31.88
CA ALA A 54 -7.57 4.23 31.83
C ALA A 54 -8.44 5.12 30.92
N ALA A 55 -8.17 6.43 30.90
CA ALA A 55 -8.87 7.37 30.02
C ALA A 55 -8.62 7.07 28.53
N LEU A 56 -7.36 6.77 28.17
CA LEU A 56 -7.01 6.39 26.80
C LEU A 56 -7.67 5.05 26.43
N ALA A 57 -7.58 4.06 27.32
CA ALA A 57 -8.20 2.75 27.12
C ALA A 57 -9.73 2.84 26.92
N ALA A 58 -10.40 3.70 27.68
CA ALA A 58 -11.83 3.95 27.49
C ALA A 58 -12.13 4.66 26.17
N TRP A 59 -11.31 5.65 25.79
CA TRP A 59 -11.51 6.40 24.55
C TRP A 59 -11.29 5.55 23.30
N VAL A 60 -10.26 4.68 23.26
CA VAL A 60 -10.02 3.81 22.10
C VAL A 60 -11.05 2.71 21.88
N GLU A 61 -11.97 2.51 22.84
CA GLU A 61 -13.14 1.64 22.67
C GLU A 61 -14.34 2.35 22.05
N THR A 62 -14.29 3.69 21.88
CA THR A 62 -15.28 4.46 21.10
C THR A 62 -15.05 4.28 19.60
N ALA A 63 -16.06 4.56 18.77
CA ALA A 63 -15.93 4.43 17.32
C ALA A 63 -14.86 5.39 16.78
N GLU A 64 -14.80 6.60 17.34
CA GLU A 64 -13.77 7.59 17.01
C GLU A 64 -12.36 7.10 17.37
N GLY A 65 -12.19 6.57 18.59
CA GLY A 65 -10.90 6.06 19.03
C GLY A 65 -10.41 4.84 18.24
N VAL A 66 -11.31 3.95 17.83
CA VAL A 66 -10.98 2.82 16.93
C VAL A 66 -10.53 3.33 15.55
N ARG A 67 -11.24 4.32 14.97
CA ARG A 67 -10.83 4.91 13.68
C ARG A 67 -9.47 5.60 13.78
N TRP A 68 -9.22 6.32 14.87
CA TRP A 68 -7.91 6.90 15.13
C TRP A 68 -6.82 5.83 15.23
N LEU A 69 -7.05 4.73 15.95
CA LEU A 69 -6.09 3.62 16.01
C LEU A 69 -5.79 3.03 14.63
N HIS A 70 -6.82 2.81 13.80
CA HIS A 70 -6.63 2.35 12.42
C HIS A 70 -5.77 3.33 11.62
N GLN A 71 -6.05 4.63 11.71
CA GLN A 71 -5.27 5.67 11.04
C GLN A 71 -3.81 5.66 11.50
N ARG A 72 -3.54 5.47 12.80
CA ARG A 72 -2.17 5.39 13.32
C ARG A 72 -1.43 4.15 12.83
N GLY A 73 -2.10 3.00 12.78
CA GLY A 73 -1.54 1.78 12.19
C GLY A 73 -1.15 1.99 10.74
N LEU A 74 -2.06 2.52 9.92
CA LEU A 74 -1.80 2.82 8.51
C LEU A 74 -0.67 3.84 8.34
N ALA A 75 -0.65 4.91 9.13
CA ALA A 75 0.40 5.92 9.07
C ALA A 75 1.78 5.35 9.42
N ALA A 76 1.85 4.43 10.40
CA ALA A 76 3.09 3.76 10.76
C ALA A 76 3.61 2.89 9.61
N HIS A 77 2.75 2.06 8.99
CA HIS A 77 3.13 1.28 7.81
C HIS A 77 3.55 2.19 6.65
N PHE A 78 2.72 3.15 6.27
CA PHE A 78 3.01 4.06 5.17
C PHE A 78 4.34 4.81 5.34
N SER A 79 4.63 5.32 6.54
CA SER A 79 5.86 6.07 6.78
C SER A 79 7.10 5.18 6.87
N ILE A 80 6.97 4.00 7.51
CA ILE A 80 8.12 3.14 7.81
C ILE A 80 8.41 2.20 6.64
N THR A 81 7.40 1.48 6.14
CA THR A 81 7.58 0.45 5.12
C THR A 81 7.61 1.04 3.71
N LEU A 82 6.67 1.91 3.38
CA LEU A 82 6.55 2.44 2.02
C LEU A 82 7.50 3.62 1.76
N GLN A 83 7.48 4.66 2.61
CA GLN A 83 8.39 5.80 2.42
C GLN A 83 9.81 5.54 2.94
N GLY A 84 9.93 4.88 4.09
CA GLY A 84 11.22 4.64 4.75
C GLY A 84 11.97 3.40 4.27
N ALA A 85 11.35 2.58 3.41
CA ALA A 85 11.89 1.30 2.92
C ALA A 85 12.37 0.34 4.03
N ALA A 86 11.78 0.45 5.24
CA ALA A 86 12.13 -0.39 6.38
C ALA A 86 11.16 -1.59 6.51
N GLY A 87 11.67 -2.72 7.00
CA GLY A 87 10.85 -3.92 7.16
C GLY A 87 9.81 -3.81 8.28
N ILE A 88 8.79 -4.68 8.23
CA ILE A 88 7.69 -4.79 9.21
C ILE A 88 8.18 -4.90 10.67
N ARG A 89 9.38 -5.45 10.91
CA ARG A 89 9.96 -5.54 12.26
C ARG A 89 10.11 -4.16 12.92
N VAL A 90 10.39 -3.11 12.14
CA VAL A 90 10.49 -1.74 12.64
C VAL A 90 9.11 -1.20 13.02
N VAL A 91 8.06 -1.56 12.27
CA VAL A 91 6.67 -1.24 12.63
C VAL A 91 6.29 -1.92 13.95
N CYS A 92 6.60 -3.22 14.10
CA CYS A 92 6.38 -3.94 15.35
C CYS A 92 7.08 -3.24 16.53
N GLN A 93 8.35 -2.86 16.35
CA GLN A 93 9.12 -2.13 17.37
C GLN A 93 8.49 -0.77 17.69
N PHE A 94 8.05 -0.01 16.68
CA PHE A 94 7.36 1.26 16.88
C PHE A 94 6.08 1.09 17.71
N LEU A 95 5.28 0.06 17.43
CA LEU A 95 4.04 -0.21 18.18
C LEU A 95 4.32 -0.54 19.65
N GLU A 96 5.39 -1.29 19.93
CA GLU A 96 5.82 -1.57 21.30
C GLU A 96 6.33 -0.33 22.02
N LEU A 97 7.26 0.42 21.40
CA LEU A 97 7.88 1.60 22.01
C LEU A 97 6.90 2.76 22.21
N SER A 98 5.89 2.90 21.34
CA SER A 98 4.83 3.89 21.49
C SER A 98 3.76 3.48 22.50
N GLY A 99 3.77 2.24 22.99
CA GLY A 99 2.74 1.67 23.86
C GLY A 99 1.43 1.35 23.13
N LEU A 100 1.37 1.51 21.80
CA LEU A 100 0.19 1.15 21.00
C LEU A 100 -0.04 -0.36 20.95
N SER A 101 0.98 -1.18 21.22
CA SER A 101 0.87 -2.64 21.33
C SER A 101 -0.13 -3.11 22.39
N ALA A 102 -0.48 -2.25 23.36
CA ALA A 102 -1.56 -2.50 24.30
C ALA A 102 -2.95 -2.57 23.64
N PHE A 103 -3.11 -1.92 22.48
CA PHE A 103 -4.39 -1.76 21.78
C PHE A 103 -4.44 -2.44 20.41
N VAL A 104 -3.30 -2.68 19.78
CA VAL A 104 -3.18 -3.33 18.46
C VAL A 104 -2.15 -4.46 18.53
N GLY A 105 -2.38 -5.54 17.78
CA GLY A 105 -1.45 -6.68 17.81
C GLY A 105 -0.10 -6.32 17.18
N ALA A 106 0.95 -6.17 17.98
CA ALA A 106 2.28 -5.78 17.48
C ALA A 106 3.12 -6.94 16.93
N SER A 107 2.58 -8.17 16.91
CA SER A 107 3.30 -9.34 16.41
C SER A 107 3.56 -9.26 14.90
N TYR A 108 4.66 -9.86 14.46
CA TYR A 108 5.02 -9.91 13.04
C TYR A 108 3.90 -10.47 12.16
N GLY A 109 3.30 -11.62 12.54
CA GLY A 109 2.24 -12.24 11.76
C GLY A 109 0.99 -11.37 11.65
N THR A 110 0.64 -10.62 12.71
CA THR A 110 -0.49 -9.69 12.66
C THR A 110 -0.21 -8.52 11.70
N GLN A 111 1.00 -7.97 11.75
CA GLN A 111 1.37 -6.81 10.94
C GLN A 111 1.68 -7.17 9.49
N GLN A 112 2.13 -8.40 9.22
CA GLN A 112 2.41 -8.88 7.87
C GLN A 112 1.16 -8.96 7.00
N GLY A 113 0.03 -9.43 7.55
CA GLY A 113 -1.24 -9.42 6.82
C GLY A 113 -1.72 -8.02 6.45
N LEU A 114 -1.53 -7.04 7.35
CA LEU A 114 -1.87 -5.64 7.08
C LEU A 114 -0.95 -5.02 6.02
N ASN A 115 0.36 -5.26 6.11
CA ASN A 115 1.33 -4.75 5.13
C ASN A 115 1.04 -5.30 3.72
N ALA A 116 0.79 -6.60 3.59
CA ALA A 116 0.45 -7.21 2.31
C ALA A 116 -0.82 -6.61 1.69
N ALA A 117 -1.88 -6.42 2.50
CA ALA A 117 -3.11 -5.78 2.02
C ALA A 117 -2.90 -4.31 1.62
N LEU A 118 -2.00 -3.61 2.31
CA LEU A 118 -1.63 -2.23 1.98
C LEU A 118 -0.86 -2.17 0.64
N GLU A 119 0.10 -3.06 0.43
CA GLU A 119 0.86 -3.19 -0.82
C GLU A 119 -0.07 -3.49 -2.00
N GLU A 120 -0.97 -4.47 -1.87
CA GLU A 120 -1.97 -4.81 -2.89
C GLU A 120 -2.87 -3.61 -3.23
N THR A 121 -3.35 -2.90 -2.21
CA THR A 121 -4.18 -1.70 -2.39
C THR A 121 -3.38 -0.59 -3.08
N LEU A 122 -2.12 -0.40 -2.72
CA LEU A 122 -1.25 0.61 -3.32
C LEU A 122 -1.05 0.34 -4.81
N VAL A 123 -0.80 -0.90 -5.20
CA VAL A 123 -0.65 -1.31 -6.61
C VAL A 123 -1.95 -1.04 -7.38
N ALA A 124 -3.11 -1.41 -6.83
CA ALA A 124 -4.40 -1.12 -7.46
C ALA A 124 -4.62 0.39 -7.65
N VAL A 125 -4.35 1.19 -6.63
CA VAL A 125 -4.44 2.66 -6.71
C VAL A 125 -3.45 3.22 -7.74
N ALA A 126 -2.23 2.69 -7.82
CA ALA A 126 -1.24 3.10 -8.81
C ALA A 126 -1.75 2.89 -10.24
N HIS A 127 -2.38 1.73 -10.53
CA HIS A 127 -3.00 1.48 -11.84
C HIS A 127 -4.14 2.46 -12.16
N GLU A 128 -5.05 2.68 -11.20
CA GLU A 128 -6.15 3.64 -11.36
C GLU A 128 -5.64 5.07 -11.60
N GLN A 129 -4.65 5.50 -10.82
CA GLN A 129 -4.04 6.82 -10.94
C GLN A 129 -3.30 6.98 -12.27
N ARG A 130 -2.53 5.96 -12.71
CA ARG A 130 -1.85 5.98 -14.02
C ARG A 130 -2.85 6.21 -15.14
N ALA A 131 -3.94 5.44 -15.18
CA ALA A 131 -4.98 5.60 -16.20
C ALA A 131 -5.69 6.96 -16.11
N ALA A 132 -6.00 7.43 -14.90
CA ALA A 132 -6.67 8.70 -14.70
C ALA A 132 -5.83 9.90 -15.14
N LEU A 133 -4.55 9.93 -14.77
CA LEU A 133 -3.61 11.00 -15.08
C LEU A 133 -3.20 11.00 -16.56
N ALA A 134 -3.11 9.82 -17.18
CA ALA A 134 -2.76 9.71 -18.60
C ALA A 134 -3.77 10.38 -19.53
N ARG A 135 -5.07 10.36 -19.21
CA ARG A 135 -6.12 11.00 -20.05
C ARG A 135 -5.91 12.49 -20.30
N GLY A 136 -5.31 13.20 -19.33
CA GLY A 136 -5.07 14.64 -19.40
C GLY A 136 -3.62 15.01 -19.66
N MET A 137 -2.75 14.03 -19.89
CA MET A 137 -1.32 14.31 -19.98
C MET A 137 -0.99 14.98 -21.33
N PRO A 138 -0.17 16.06 -21.32
CA PRO A 138 0.38 16.61 -22.56
C PRO A 138 1.30 15.59 -23.21
N HIS A 139 1.50 15.72 -24.53
CA HIS A 139 2.45 14.90 -25.25
C HIS A 139 3.86 15.10 -24.70
N ARG A 140 4.62 14.00 -24.57
CA ARG A 140 6.03 14.03 -24.14
C ARG A 140 6.88 13.08 -24.97
N ASP A 141 8.02 13.59 -25.40
CA ASP A 141 9.11 12.75 -25.88
C ASP A 141 9.89 12.22 -24.68
N LEU A 142 10.13 10.91 -24.65
CA LEU A 142 10.80 10.22 -23.56
C LEU A 142 12.16 9.71 -23.99
N THR A 143 13.14 9.90 -23.10
CA THR A 143 14.32 9.06 -23.04
C THR A 143 14.05 7.94 -22.05
N VAL A 144 14.42 6.71 -22.37
CA VAL A 144 14.23 5.56 -21.49
C VAL A 144 15.57 4.94 -21.10
N CYS A 145 15.66 4.47 -19.85
CA CYS A 145 16.79 3.73 -19.31
C CYS A 145 16.31 2.31 -19.00
N GLU A 146 16.80 1.34 -19.77
CA GLU A 146 16.51 -0.08 -19.63
C GLU A 146 17.57 -0.73 -18.73
N ASP A 147 17.13 -1.55 -17.77
CA ASP A 147 17.98 -2.33 -16.87
C ASP A 147 17.34 -3.69 -16.54
N GLU A 148 18.15 -4.62 -16.05
CA GLU A 148 17.74 -5.99 -15.73
C GLU A 148 18.23 -6.38 -14.34
N THR A 149 17.33 -6.89 -13.50
CA THR A 149 17.71 -7.53 -12.24
C THR A 149 17.44 -9.03 -12.28
N PHE A 150 18.24 -9.80 -11.56
CA PHE A 150 18.17 -11.27 -11.56
C PHE A 150 17.89 -11.75 -10.14
N HIS A 151 16.65 -12.12 -9.74
CA HIS A 151 16.41 -12.95 -8.54
C HIS A 151 14.94 -13.39 -8.29
N PRO A 152 14.67 -14.71 -8.16
CA PRO A 152 15.18 -15.81 -8.97
C PRO A 152 14.88 -15.70 -10.49
N PRO A 153 13.75 -15.11 -10.95
CA PRO A 153 13.53 -14.80 -12.36
C PRO A 153 14.20 -13.49 -12.79
N ILE A 154 14.29 -13.29 -14.11
CA ILE A 154 14.71 -12.04 -14.72
C ILE A 154 13.60 -11.01 -14.50
N CYS A 155 13.95 -9.82 -14.03
CA CYS A 155 13.06 -8.67 -13.91
C CYS A 155 13.55 -7.56 -14.83
N LEU A 156 12.70 -7.19 -15.78
CA LEU A 156 12.92 -6.06 -16.68
C LEU A 156 12.51 -4.78 -15.96
N VAL A 157 13.37 -3.76 -16.00
CA VAL A 157 13.11 -2.46 -15.36
C VAL A 157 13.35 -1.37 -16.39
N GLU A 158 12.37 -0.48 -16.57
CA GLU A 158 12.53 0.68 -17.42
C GLU A 158 12.09 1.95 -16.72
N LEU A 159 12.93 2.96 -16.81
CA LEU A 159 12.79 4.22 -16.12
C LEU A 159 12.97 5.40 -17.08
N GLU A 160 12.14 6.42 -16.95
CA GLU A 160 12.40 7.74 -17.53
C GLU A 160 13.35 8.50 -16.59
N PRO A 161 14.58 8.86 -17.04
CA PRO A 161 15.65 9.28 -16.14
C PRO A 161 15.47 10.67 -15.54
N VAL A 162 14.69 11.57 -16.16
CA VAL A 162 14.54 12.95 -15.65
C VAL A 162 13.60 12.99 -14.45
N SER A 163 12.48 12.28 -14.52
CA SER A 163 11.49 12.20 -13.44
C SER A 163 11.74 11.04 -12.48
N GLY A 164 12.54 10.05 -12.88
CA GLY A 164 12.68 8.78 -12.17
C GLY A 164 11.40 7.93 -12.21
N PHE A 165 10.51 8.18 -13.19
CA PHE A 165 9.27 7.43 -13.32
C PHE A 165 9.56 6.04 -13.88
N LEU A 166 9.16 4.99 -13.13
CA LEU A 166 9.23 3.62 -13.59
C LEU A 166 8.10 3.36 -14.61
N LEU A 167 8.48 3.17 -15.87
CA LEU A 167 7.55 2.84 -16.96
C LEU A 167 7.09 1.39 -16.83
N LEU A 168 8.04 0.48 -16.57
CA LEU A 168 7.79 -0.94 -16.33
C LEU A 168 8.75 -1.51 -15.28
N GLU A 169 8.24 -2.44 -14.49
CA GLU A 169 9.00 -3.32 -13.59
C GLU A 169 8.27 -4.67 -13.61
N GLN A 170 8.79 -5.66 -14.32
CA GLN A 170 8.09 -6.93 -14.47
C GLN A 170 9.03 -8.13 -14.62
N TYR A 171 8.61 -9.27 -14.06
CA TYR A 171 9.29 -10.53 -14.29
C TYR A 171 9.04 -11.07 -15.70
N ALA A 172 10.10 -11.50 -16.38
CA ALA A 172 10.07 -12.05 -17.72
C ALA A 172 10.74 -13.43 -17.78
N ALA A 173 10.33 -14.23 -18.78
CA ALA A 173 10.88 -15.58 -19.00
C ALA A 173 12.30 -15.53 -19.60
N ASP A 174 12.58 -14.49 -20.38
CA ASP A 174 13.87 -14.20 -20.98
C ASP A 174 14.06 -12.68 -21.10
N ARG A 175 15.21 -12.29 -21.64
CA ARG A 175 15.59 -10.89 -21.87
C ARG A 175 15.82 -10.59 -23.35
N GLN A 176 15.16 -11.30 -24.24
CA GLN A 176 15.35 -11.09 -25.67
C GLN A 176 14.76 -9.74 -26.09
N ALA A 177 15.31 -9.16 -27.17
CA ALA A 177 14.82 -7.90 -27.73
C ALA A 177 13.29 -7.91 -27.96
N ALA A 178 12.73 -9.01 -28.46
CA ALA A 178 11.28 -9.11 -28.69
C ALA A 178 10.47 -9.02 -27.38
N THR A 179 10.96 -9.66 -26.31
CA THR A 179 10.34 -9.63 -24.98
C THR A 179 10.40 -8.21 -24.40
N TRP A 180 11.53 -7.52 -24.57
CA TRP A 180 11.70 -6.12 -24.20
C TRP A 180 10.78 -5.19 -24.98
N THR A 181 10.79 -5.26 -26.32
CA THR A 181 9.93 -4.44 -27.20
C THR A 181 8.46 -4.62 -26.82
N GLN A 182 8.01 -5.86 -26.59
CA GLN A 182 6.62 -6.12 -26.17
C GLN A 182 6.31 -5.49 -24.81
N ALA A 183 7.17 -5.73 -23.81
CA ALA A 183 6.98 -5.21 -22.45
C ALA A 183 6.89 -3.67 -22.44
N LEU A 184 7.77 -3.01 -23.17
CA LEU A 184 7.77 -1.56 -23.31
C LEU A 184 6.51 -1.07 -24.03
N GLN A 185 6.15 -1.67 -25.17
CA GLN A 185 4.92 -1.28 -25.89
C GLN A 185 3.67 -1.39 -25.00
N GLU A 186 3.56 -2.47 -24.23
CA GLU A 186 2.48 -2.66 -23.26
C GLU A 186 2.50 -1.60 -22.16
N ALA A 187 3.68 -1.23 -21.65
CA ALA A 187 3.84 -0.19 -20.65
C ALA A 187 3.43 1.20 -21.15
N LEU A 188 3.64 1.51 -22.43
CA LEU A 188 3.28 2.81 -23.01
C LEU A 188 1.78 2.94 -23.33
N VAL A 189 1.01 1.85 -23.30
CA VAL A 189 -0.41 1.88 -23.62
C VAL A 189 -1.15 2.90 -22.75
N GLY A 190 -1.87 3.81 -23.42
CA GLY A 190 -2.67 4.85 -22.79
C GLY A 190 -1.90 6.10 -22.40
N LEU A 191 -0.57 6.09 -22.49
CA LEU A 191 0.27 7.29 -22.29
C LEU A 191 0.39 8.06 -23.61
N ASN A 192 0.26 9.40 -23.55
CA ASN A 192 0.50 10.26 -24.70
C ASN A 192 1.99 10.60 -24.79
N VAL A 193 2.79 9.63 -25.20
CA VAL A 193 4.25 9.75 -25.22
C VAL A 193 4.85 9.13 -26.48
N ALA A 194 6.04 9.57 -26.85
CA ALA A 194 6.87 8.95 -27.87
C ALA A 194 8.25 8.67 -27.28
N VAL A 195 8.75 7.43 -27.40
CA VAL A 195 10.15 7.14 -27.02
C VAL A 195 11.04 7.60 -28.16
N ILE A 196 11.92 8.57 -27.90
CA ILE A 196 12.83 9.15 -28.91
C ILE A 196 14.27 8.69 -28.74
N GLN A 197 14.60 8.17 -27.56
CA GLN A 197 15.93 7.75 -27.19
C GLN A 197 15.84 6.64 -26.15
N GLY A 198 16.69 5.62 -26.28
CA GLY A 198 16.87 4.57 -25.27
C GLY A 198 18.34 4.49 -24.85
N THR A 199 18.58 4.14 -23.60
CA THR A 199 19.90 3.88 -23.04
C THR A 199 19.86 2.62 -22.21
N SER A 200 20.93 1.83 -22.27
CA SER A 200 21.08 0.60 -21.49
C SER A 200 22.54 0.44 -21.07
N ASP A 201 22.82 -0.54 -20.23
CA ASP A 201 24.18 -0.93 -19.82
C ASP A 201 24.96 -1.71 -20.91
N GLU A 202 24.46 -1.71 -22.16
CA GLU A 202 25.00 -2.45 -23.31
C GLU A 202 24.94 -3.98 -23.19
N ALA A 203 24.06 -4.54 -22.36
CA ALA A 203 23.71 -5.95 -22.45
C ALA A 203 23.18 -6.27 -23.87
N THR A 204 23.69 -7.34 -24.50
CA THR A 204 23.59 -7.59 -25.95
C THR A 204 22.16 -7.65 -26.51
N ALA A 205 21.14 -7.82 -25.66
CA ALA A 205 19.74 -7.90 -26.07
C ALA A 205 19.00 -6.55 -26.12
N LEU A 206 19.60 -5.48 -25.60
CA LEU A 206 18.97 -4.15 -25.43
C LEU A 206 19.23 -3.19 -26.61
N HIS A 207 20.15 -3.52 -27.52
CA HIS A 207 20.47 -2.66 -28.67
C HIS A 207 19.37 -2.64 -29.75
N ARG A 208 18.70 -3.79 -29.96
CA ARG A 208 17.80 -3.96 -31.11
C ARG A 208 16.44 -3.24 -30.95
N PRO A 209 15.78 -3.26 -29.78
CA PRO A 209 14.51 -2.56 -29.59
C PRO A 209 14.62 -1.06 -29.88
N VAL A 210 15.67 -0.43 -29.35
CA VAL A 210 15.91 1.02 -29.46
C VAL A 210 16.23 1.44 -30.90
N GLU A 211 17.19 0.77 -31.55
CA GLU A 211 17.66 1.17 -32.88
C GLU A 211 16.73 0.77 -34.04
N VAL A 212 16.04 -0.38 -33.92
CA VAL A 212 15.39 -1.02 -35.07
C VAL A 212 13.87 -1.01 -34.97
N ASP A 213 13.31 -1.21 -33.78
CA ASP A 213 11.85 -1.38 -33.61
C ASP A 213 11.14 -0.07 -33.21
N LEU A 214 11.85 0.83 -32.53
CA LEU A 214 11.33 2.12 -32.06
C LEU A 214 11.84 3.34 -32.85
N GLU A 215 12.75 3.12 -33.80
CA GLU A 215 13.43 4.19 -34.58
C GLU A 215 14.09 5.27 -33.68
N ALA A 216 14.50 4.91 -32.46
CA ALA A 216 15.08 5.81 -31.48
C ALA A 216 16.62 5.84 -31.59
N HIS A 217 17.23 6.96 -31.20
CA HIS A 217 18.69 7.08 -31.25
C HIS A 217 19.36 6.39 -30.04
N PRO A 218 20.38 5.52 -30.26
CA PRO A 218 21.21 5.00 -29.19
C PRO A 218 22.20 6.08 -28.72
N PHE A 219 22.25 6.38 -27.42
CA PHE A 219 23.27 7.28 -26.88
C PHE A 219 24.51 6.49 -26.43
N ALA A 220 25.58 6.58 -27.22
CA ALA A 220 26.91 6.06 -26.87
C ALA A 220 27.83 7.23 -26.52
N GLY A 221 27.76 7.72 -25.28
CA GLY A 221 28.64 8.79 -24.80
C GLY A 221 28.76 8.79 -23.27
N PRO A 222 29.93 9.12 -22.71
CA PRO A 222 30.07 9.21 -21.26
C PRO A 222 29.17 10.33 -20.71
N LEU A 223 28.40 10.01 -19.67
CA LEU A 223 27.59 10.98 -18.91
C LEU A 223 28.48 12.15 -18.45
N PRO A 224 28.17 13.41 -18.78
CA PRO A 224 28.87 14.55 -18.20
C PRO A 224 28.50 14.67 -16.72
N TRP A 225 29.47 14.39 -15.85
CA TRP A 225 29.36 14.63 -14.41
C TRP A 225 29.25 16.14 -14.14
N PRO A 226 28.24 16.62 -13.40
CA PRO A 226 28.22 18.01 -12.97
C PRO A 226 29.22 18.22 -11.83
N ALA A 227 30.08 19.24 -11.98
CA ALA A 227 30.95 19.76 -10.92
C ALA A 227 30.16 20.58 -9.89
#